data_AF-A0A420N1W1-F1
#
_entry.id   AF-A0A420N1W1-F1
#
_cell.length_a   1.000
_cell.length_b   1.000
_cell.length_c   1.000
_cell.angle_alpha   90.00
_cell.angle_beta   90.00
_cell.angle_gamma   90.00
#
_symmetry.space_group_name_H-M   'P 1'
#
loop_
_entity.id
_entity.type
_entity.pdbx_description
1 polymer ?
#
loop_
_entity_poly.entity_id
_entity_poly.type
_entity_poly.pdbx_seq_one_letter_code
_entity_poly.pdbx_strand_id
1 'polypeptide(L)'
;MKFTSILALAGAITPAFAAPAKSDKTCSNPAKRIEWRELDAADQQGYIDAVLCLKTKPSRMGLKSSLYDDFPHLHFQLNSWIHGGSPFLPWHRYFGVVYERALRDCGYEGPYTYWDWTKDAEGLRLSPVMASKNGFGGNGDAEKTEKTASGSTLKCVTDDPFAKLRPEYLETEPRKLTDGGHCLHRNLPEVDEPDAFATMAKVFGPEGVEEVQASGNWSHYAWSLEGGPHGSIHACLGGEMNPTTSPNEPLFFLHHAQIDRLWWLWQKENSTRLTEYNGLYKNINQTEQHKVSLDDVLMMGGIDEDLTVGDVMDTTKGPLCYTY
;
A
#
# COMPACT_ATOMS: atom_id res chain seq x y z
N MET A 1 -41.39 -60.11 -7.46
CA MET A 1 -41.39 -58.64 -7.54
C MET A 1 -40.21 -58.14 -6.73
N LYS A 2 -39.11 -57.73 -7.39
CA LYS A 2 -37.93 -57.16 -6.74
C LYS A 2 -38.00 -55.64 -6.96
N PHE A 3 -38.13 -54.88 -5.88
CA PHE A 3 -38.11 -53.42 -5.90
C PHE A 3 -36.66 -52.95 -5.87
N THR A 4 -36.23 -52.26 -6.92
CA THR A 4 -34.95 -51.54 -6.99
C THR A 4 -35.21 -50.09 -6.56
N SER A 5 -34.69 -49.71 -5.38
CA SER A 5 -34.70 -48.32 -4.92
C SER A 5 -33.67 -47.51 -5.69
N ILE A 6 -34.13 -46.44 -6.35
CA ILE A 6 -33.30 -45.41 -6.96
C ILE A 6 -32.99 -44.39 -5.87
N LEU A 7 -31.72 -44.31 -5.44
CA LEU A 7 -31.22 -43.20 -4.63
C LEU A 7 -31.05 -41.99 -5.57
N ALA A 8 -31.89 -40.96 -5.40
CA ALA A 8 -31.69 -39.66 -6.02
C ALA A 8 -30.61 -38.90 -5.24
N LEU A 9 -29.47 -38.60 -5.87
CA LEU A 9 -28.53 -37.61 -5.34
C LEU A 9 -29.18 -36.23 -5.43
N ALA A 10 -29.56 -35.66 -4.30
CA ALA A 10 -29.86 -34.25 -4.18
C ALA A 10 -28.54 -33.46 -4.26
N GLY A 11 -28.25 -32.87 -5.41
CA GLY A 11 -27.18 -31.89 -5.54
C GLY A 11 -27.51 -30.64 -4.73
N ALA A 12 -26.65 -30.29 -3.77
CA ALA A 12 -26.74 -29.03 -3.05
C ALA A 12 -26.43 -27.90 -4.04
N ILE A 13 -27.44 -27.13 -4.43
CA ILE A 13 -27.27 -25.88 -5.17
C ILE A 13 -26.78 -24.85 -4.14
N THR A 14 -25.48 -24.57 -4.14
CA THR A 14 -24.96 -23.38 -3.47
C THR A 14 -25.50 -22.17 -4.23
N PRO A 15 -26.15 -21.20 -3.56
CA PRO A 15 -26.54 -19.97 -4.23
C PRO A 15 -25.25 -19.25 -4.63
N ALA A 16 -25.03 -19.11 -5.94
CA ALA A 16 -24.04 -18.18 -6.44
C ALA A 16 -24.45 -16.79 -5.96
N PHE A 17 -23.68 -16.20 -5.05
CA PHE A 17 -23.80 -14.79 -4.74
C PHE A 17 -23.49 -14.04 -6.03
N ALA A 18 -24.53 -13.47 -6.65
CA ALA A 18 -24.35 -12.56 -7.75
C ALA A 18 -23.53 -11.37 -7.23
N ALA A 19 -22.36 -11.13 -7.81
CA ALA A 19 -21.61 -9.92 -7.54
C ALA A 19 -22.54 -8.71 -7.78
N PRO A 20 -22.53 -7.69 -6.90
CA PRO A 20 -23.33 -6.49 -7.11
C PRO A 20 -23.00 -5.90 -8.49
N ALA A 21 -24.03 -5.44 -9.20
CA ALA A 21 -23.85 -4.85 -10.53
C ALA A 21 -22.87 -3.67 -10.45
N LYS A 22 -21.80 -3.72 -11.26
CA LYS A 22 -20.78 -2.66 -11.35
C LYS A 22 -21.48 -1.32 -11.62
N SER A 23 -21.36 -0.38 -10.68
CA SER A 23 -21.93 0.96 -10.84
C SER A 23 -21.02 1.78 -11.75
N ASP A 24 -21.34 1.83 -13.04
CA ASP A 24 -20.66 2.70 -14.02
C ASP A 24 -20.91 4.21 -13.81
N LYS A 25 -21.52 4.60 -12.69
CA LYS A 25 -21.80 6.00 -12.38
C LYS A 25 -20.49 6.72 -12.05
N THR A 26 -20.16 7.70 -12.88
CA THR A 26 -19.15 8.71 -12.55
C THR A 26 -19.63 9.53 -11.36
N CYS A 27 -18.77 9.70 -10.36
CA CYS A 27 -19.08 10.50 -9.19
C CYS A 27 -19.06 12.00 -9.52
N SER A 28 -19.93 12.78 -8.85
CA SER A 28 -20.18 14.18 -9.23
C SER A 28 -19.17 15.17 -8.65
N ASN A 29 -18.47 14.81 -7.56
CA ASN A 29 -17.53 15.70 -6.87
C ASN A 29 -16.35 14.89 -6.32
N PRO A 30 -15.39 14.50 -7.18
CA PRO A 30 -14.24 13.74 -6.74
C PRO A 30 -13.37 14.55 -5.77
N ALA A 31 -13.01 13.95 -4.64
CA ALA A 31 -12.10 14.57 -3.70
C ALA A 31 -10.70 14.69 -4.33
N LYS A 32 -10.06 15.85 -4.18
CA LYS A 32 -8.67 16.03 -4.64
C LYS A 32 -7.72 15.52 -3.55
N ARG A 33 -6.85 14.56 -3.91
CA ARG A 33 -5.71 14.16 -3.10
C ARG A 33 -4.60 15.20 -3.25
N ILE A 34 -4.01 15.61 -2.13
CA ILE A 34 -3.09 16.77 -2.08
C ILE A 34 -1.68 16.31 -1.72
N GLU A 35 -0.66 16.99 -2.23
CA GLU A 35 0.73 16.70 -1.87
C GLU A 35 0.98 17.14 -0.41
N TRP A 36 1.72 16.37 0.38
CA TRP A 36 1.91 16.63 1.82
C TRP A 36 2.33 18.06 2.16
N ARG A 37 3.19 18.68 1.36
CA ARG A 37 3.70 20.05 1.58
C ARG A 37 2.69 21.13 1.23
N GLU A 38 1.62 20.77 0.53
CA GLU A 38 0.53 21.67 0.15
C GLU A 38 -0.68 21.58 1.09
N LEU A 39 -0.71 20.59 1.99
CA LEU A 39 -1.64 20.56 3.10
C LEU A 39 -1.37 21.70 4.08
N ASP A 40 -2.43 22.20 4.72
CA ASP A 40 -2.22 23.09 5.86
C ASP A 40 -1.74 22.32 7.10
N ALA A 41 -1.24 23.07 8.08
CA ALA A 41 -0.67 22.49 9.29
C ALA A 41 -1.69 21.69 10.14
N ALA A 42 -2.98 22.01 10.04
CA ALA A 42 -4.04 21.34 10.78
C ALA A 42 -4.38 20.00 10.12
N ASP A 43 -4.44 19.95 8.79
CA ASP A 43 -4.63 18.71 8.03
C ASP A 43 -3.45 17.75 8.20
N GLN A 44 -2.21 18.25 8.16
CA GLN A 44 -1.03 17.43 8.46
C GLN A 44 -1.11 16.80 9.85
N GLN A 45 -1.42 17.60 10.87
CA GLN A 45 -1.56 17.11 12.24
C GLN A 45 -2.74 16.15 12.38
N GLY A 46 -3.89 16.44 11.77
CA GLY A 46 -5.07 15.58 11.79
C GLY A 46 -4.82 14.21 11.15
N TYR A 47 -4.02 14.16 10.08
CA TYR A 47 -3.59 12.90 9.48
C TYR A 47 -2.75 12.09 10.47
N ILE A 48 -1.72 12.71 11.06
CA ILE A 48 -0.83 12.09 12.05
C ILE A 48 -1.63 11.55 13.25
N ASP A 49 -2.53 12.36 13.80
CA ASP A 49 -3.38 11.99 14.93
C ASP A 49 -4.28 10.79 14.57
N ALA A 50 -4.82 10.76 13.36
CA ALA A 50 -5.63 9.65 12.88
C ALA A 50 -4.81 8.35 12.74
N VAL A 51 -3.58 8.42 12.20
CA VAL A 51 -2.68 7.26 12.15
C VAL A 51 -2.43 6.70 13.56
N LEU A 52 -2.09 7.56 14.52
CA LEU A 52 -1.86 7.14 15.91
C LEU A 52 -3.14 6.58 16.55
N CYS A 53 -4.31 7.14 16.21
CA CYS A 53 -5.59 6.63 16.65
C CYS A 53 -5.89 5.21 16.13
N LEU A 54 -5.46 4.83 14.92
CA LEU A 54 -5.67 3.48 14.39
C LEU A 54 -5.07 2.41 15.31
N LYS A 55 -3.96 2.72 16.00
CA LYS A 55 -3.33 1.81 16.98
C LYS A 55 -4.19 1.57 18.23
N THR A 56 -5.20 2.41 18.47
CA THR A 56 -6.14 2.29 19.59
C THR A 56 -7.44 1.58 19.23
N LYS A 57 -7.74 1.43 17.94
CA LYS A 57 -8.95 0.76 17.45
C LYS A 57 -8.72 -0.75 17.40
N PRO A 58 -9.75 -1.57 17.70
CA PRO A 58 -9.64 -3.01 17.53
C PRO A 58 -9.47 -3.37 16.04
N SER A 59 -8.75 -4.45 15.77
CA SER A 59 -8.67 -5.08 14.44
C SER A 59 -10.07 -5.31 13.84
N ARG A 60 -10.26 -4.95 12.57
CA ARG A 60 -11.42 -5.32 11.76
C ARG A 60 -11.36 -6.77 11.29
N MET A 61 -10.16 -7.31 11.13
CA MET A 61 -9.91 -8.70 10.74
C MET A 61 -10.07 -9.69 11.90
N GLY A 62 -10.37 -9.21 13.12
CA GLY A 62 -10.51 -10.05 14.32
C GLY A 62 -9.20 -10.56 14.91
N LEU A 63 -8.07 -9.92 14.55
CA LEU A 63 -6.76 -10.21 15.10
C LEU A 63 -6.66 -9.71 16.55
N LYS A 64 -5.74 -10.29 17.33
CA LYS A 64 -5.41 -9.84 18.70
C LYS A 64 -4.44 -8.65 18.69
N SER A 65 -4.75 -7.66 17.86
CA SER A 65 -3.94 -6.46 17.59
C SER A 65 -4.88 -5.28 17.27
N SER A 66 -4.32 -4.19 16.74
CA SER A 66 -5.10 -3.00 16.40
C SER A 66 -5.50 -2.97 14.92
N LEU A 67 -6.40 -2.05 14.56
CA LEU A 67 -6.71 -1.73 13.17
C LEU A 67 -5.48 -1.25 12.40
N TYR A 68 -4.52 -0.58 13.06
CA TYR A 68 -3.25 -0.23 12.43
C TYR A 68 -2.48 -1.47 11.96
N ASP A 69 -2.50 -2.54 12.76
CA ASP A 69 -1.71 -3.74 12.50
C ASP A 69 -2.39 -4.70 11.49
N ASP A 70 -3.67 -4.49 11.17
CA ASP A 70 -4.35 -5.24 10.10
C ASP A 70 -3.68 -5.03 8.74
N PHE A 71 -3.22 -3.81 8.46
CA PHE A 71 -2.60 -3.43 7.20
C PHE A 71 -1.28 -4.19 6.94
N PRO A 72 -0.25 -4.14 7.81
CA PRO A 72 0.98 -4.90 7.61
C PRO A 72 0.75 -6.41 7.66
N HIS A 73 -0.23 -6.89 8.46
CA HIS A 73 -0.59 -8.31 8.47
C HIS A 73 -1.12 -8.77 7.11
N LEU A 74 -2.13 -8.08 6.58
CA LEU A 74 -2.74 -8.41 5.30
C LEU A 74 -1.72 -8.35 4.16
N HIS A 75 -0.92 -7.29 4.13
CA HIS A 75 0.12 -7.10 3.13
C HIS A 75 1.16 -8.24 3.16
N PHE A 76 1.61 -8.67 4.34
CA PHE A 76 2.48 -9.84 4.49
C PHE A 76 1.82 -11.11 3.90
N GLN A 77 0.56 -11.39 4.27
CA GLN A 77 -0.15 -12.61 3.82
C GLN A 77 -0.31 -12.65 2.30
N LEU A 78 -0.53 -11.49 1.67
CA LEU A 78 -0.78 -11.36 0.24
C LEU A 78 0.47 -10.97 -0.55
N ASN A 79 1.65 -10.85 0.07
CA ASN A 79 2.81 -10.22 -0.57
C ASN A 79 3.20 -10.86 -1.92
N SER A 80 3.17 -12.20 -2.00
CA SER A 80 3.50 -12.94 -3.24
C SER A 80 2.46 -12.80 -4.35
N TRP A 81 1.30 -12.24 -4.02
CA TRP A 81 0.16 -12.05 -4.89
C TRP A 81 0.03 -10.60 -5.39
N ILE A 82 0.37 -9.64 -4.52
CA ILE A 82 0.23 -8.20 -4.77
C ILE A 82 1.52 -7.56 -5.32
N HIS A 83 2.63 -8.31 -5.43
CA HIS A 83 3.90 -7.86 -6.01
C HIS A 83 4.40 -8.79 -7.11
N GLY A 84 5.26 -8.27 -7.98
CA GLY A 84 5.89 -8.98 -9.08
C GLY A 84 4.91 -9.43 -10.16
N GLY A 85 3.73 -8.80 -10.23
CA GLY A 85 2.63 -9.21 -11.08
C GLY A 85 1.60 -8.10 -11.29
N SER A 86 0.69 -8.33 -12.24
CA SER A 86 -0.31 -7.34 -12.65
C SER A 86 -1.16 -6.76 -11.51
N PRO A 87 -1.55 -7.51 -10.45
CA PRO A 87 -2.35 -6.95 -9.35
C PRO A 87 -1.71 -5.79 -8.59
N PHE A 88 -0.40 -5.57 -8.72
CA PHE A 88 0.34 -4.54 -7.97
C PHE A 88 -0.35 -3.18 -7.94
N LEU A 89 -0.58 -2.56 -9.09
CA LEU A 89 -1.19 -1.23 -9.15
C LEU A 89 -2.66 -1.20 -8.65
N PRO A 90 -3.59 -2.01 -9.18
CA PRO A 90 -4.98 -1.96 -8.75
C PRO A 90 -5.18 -2.35 -7.28
N TRP A 91 -4.43 -3.34 -6.78
CA TRP A 91 -4.53 -3.74 -5.38
C TRP A 91 -4.05 -2.64 -4.44
N HIS A 92 -2.88 -2.04 -4.70
CA HIS A 92 -2.36 -0.96 -3.84
C HIS A 92 -3.19 0.32 -3.92
N ARG A 93 -3.79 0.63 -5.08
CA ARG A 93 -4.80 1.69 -5.20
C ARG A 93 -5.94 1.45 -4.22
N TYR A 94 -6.53 0.25 -4.24
CA TYR A 94 -7.66 -0.05 -3.37
C TYR A 94 -7.25 -0.10 -1.90
N PHE A 95 -6.10 -0.68 -1.59
CA PHE A 95 -5.53 -0.72 -0.24
C PHE A 95 -5.36 0.68 0.36
N GLY A 96 -4.93 1.67 -0.43
CA GLY A 96 -4.87 3.07 -0.02
C GLY A 96 -6.26 3.69 0.25
N VAL A 97 -7.28 3.32 -0.52
CA VAL A 97 -8.68 3.77 -0.28
C VAL A 97 -9.24 3.17 1.01
N VAL A 98 -8.94 1.89 1.28
CA VAL A 98 -9.30 1.24 2.55
C VAL A 98 -8.63 1.93 3.74
N TYR A 99 -7.35 2.27 3.60
CA TYR A 99 -6.62 3.03 4.62
C TYR A 99 -7.20 4.43 4.82
N GLU A 100 -7.51 5.14 3.74
CA GLU A 100 -8.19 6.44 3.80
C GLU A 100 -9.49 6.36 4.61
N ARG A 101 -10.33 5.34 4.37
CA ARG A 101 -11.56 5.09 5.15
C ARG A 101 -11.26 4.82 6.62
N ALA A 102 -10.21 4.06 6.92
CA ALA A 102 -9.79 3.82 8.30
C ALA A 102 -9.37 5.11 9.02
N LEU A 103 -8.68 6.04 8.35
CA LEU A 103 -8.37 7.36 8.92
C LEU A 103 -9.65 8.15 9.24
N ARG A 104 -10.71 8.02 8.43
CA ARG A 104 -12.01 8.65 8.71
C ARG A 104 -12.66 8.11 9.99
N ASP A 105 -12.51 6.83 10.31
CA ASP A 105 -12.98 6.24 11.58
C ASP A 105 -12.25 6.81 12.82
N CYS A 106 -11.11 7.45 12.60
CA CYS A 106 -10.34 8.20 13.57
C CYS A 106 -10.57 9.72 13.50
N GLY A 107 -11.57 10.17 12.73
CA GLY A 107 -11.98 11.57 12.67
C GLY A 107 -11.14 12.45 11.77
N TYR A 108 -10.29 11.89 10.90
CA TYR A 108 -9.60 12.70 9.91
C TYR A 108 -10.61 13.26 8.90
N GLU A 109 -10.68 14.58 8.75
CA GLU A 109 -11.58 15.25 7.79
C GLU A 109 -10.83 15.87 6.60
N GLY A 110 -9.50 15.97 6.68
CA GLY A 110 -8.67 16.61 5.66
C GLY A 110 -8.54 15.79 4.35
N PRO A 111 -7.94 16.37 3.31
CA PRO A 111 -7.68 15.68 2.05
C PRO A 111 -6.77 14.45 2.25
N TYR A 112 -7.02 13.35 1.52
CA TYR A 112 -6.03 12.27 1.48
C TYR A 112 -4.77 12.74 0.75
N THR A 113 -3.61 12.22 1.14
CA THR A 113 -2.34 12.86 0.81
C THR A 113 -1.34 11.91 0.18
N TYR A 114 -0.42 12.47 -0.60
CA TYR A 114 0.69 11.74 -1.19
C TYR A 114 2.01 12.47 -0.95
N TRP A 115 3.11 11.73 -1.08
CA TRP A 115 4.46 12.29 -1.00
C TRP A 115 5.11 12.28 -2.38
N ASP A 116 5.31 13.47 -2.96
CA ASP A 116 6.03 13.61 -4.23
C ASP A 116 7.54 13.58 -4.01
N TRP A 117 8.08 12.37 -3.83
CA TRP A 117 9.50 12.12 -3.56
C TRP A 117 10.43 12.55 -4.71
N THR A 118 9.91 12.80 -5.92
CA THR A 118 10.71 13.35 -7.04
C THR A 118 11.33 14.71 -6.72
N LYS A 119 10.68 15.48 -5.82
CA LYS A 119 11.15 16.79 -5.34
C LYS A 119 12.25 16.69 -4.28
N ASP A 120 12.53 15.49 -3.79
CA ASP A 120 13.44 15.24 -2.66
C ASP A 120 14.66 14.39 -3.09
N ALA A 121 14.94 14.30 -4.39
CA ALA A 121 16.05 13.53 -4.94
C ALA A 121 17.44 14.01 -4.48
N GLU A 122 17.56 15.26 -4.01
CA GLU A 122 18.79 15.78 -3.40
C GLU A 122 19.02 15.27 -1.96
N GLY A 123 18.00 14.70 -1.32
CA GLY A 123 18.07 14.10 0.01
C GLY A 123 16.69 13.93 0.64
N LEU A 124 16.25 12.69 0.86
CA LEU A 124 14.94 12.41 1.45
C LEU A 124 14.87 12.89 2.90
N ARG A 125 15.98 12.83 3.65
CA ARG A 125 16.04 13.32 5.04
C ARG A 125 15.79 14.83 5.16
N LEU A 126 15.96 15.58 4.07
CA LEU A 126 15.72 17.03 4.02
C LEU A 126 14.27 17.35 3.67
N SER A 127 13.48 16.35 3.25
CA SER A 127 12.08 16.54 2.93
C SER A 127 11.31 17.03 4.16
N PRO A 128 10.40 18.02 4.03
CA PRO A 128 9.48 18.40 5.09
C PRO A 128 8.63 17.23 5.62
N VAL A 129 8.46 16.18 4.83
CA VAL A 129 7.82 14.93 5.25
C VAL A 129 8.56 14.28 6.42
N MET A 130 9.88 14.45 6.53
CA MET A 130 10.71 13.88 7.61
C MET A 130 10.84 14.80 8.83
N ALA A 131 10.12 15.92 8.87
CA ALA A 131 10.15 16.84 10.01
C ALA A 131 9.58 16.19 11.29
N SER A 132 10.09 16.60 12.45
CA SER A 132 9.58 16.16 13.76
C SER A 132 8.28 16.82 14.20
N LYS A 133 7.86 17.88 13.49
CA LYS A 133 6.57 18.54 13.67
C LYS A 133 5.85 18.55 12.33
N ASN A 134 4.60 18.10 12.32
CA ASN A 134 3.79 17.96 11.11
C ASN A 134 4.51 17.18 9.99
N GLY A 135 5.27 16.17 10.39
CA GLY A 135 5.96 15.22 9.53
C GLY A 135 6.02 13.87 10.23
N PHE A 136 6.89 12.99 9.75
CA PHE A 136 6.94 11.58 10.12
C PHE A 136 8.19 11.22 10.94
N GLY A 137 8.97 12.21 11.36
CA GLY A 137 10.23 12.02 12.10
C GLY A 137 11.39 11.57 11.19
N GLY A 138 12.61 11.64 11.72
CA GLY A 138 13.84 11.37 10.98
C GLY A 138 14.25 9.91 10.87
N ASN A 139 15.56 9.67 10.82
CA ASN A 139 16.16 8.33 10.76
C ASN A 139 16.07 7.58 12.09
N GLY A 140 16.34 6.28 12.06
CA GLY A 140 16.57 5.50 13.26
C GLY A 140 17.85 5.93 13.98
N ASP A 141 17.80 5.99 15.31
CA ASP A 141 18.91 6.34 16.18
C ASP A 141 19.79 5.10 16.44
N ALA A 142 21.09 5.22 16.17
CA ALA A 142 22.06 4.14 16.34
C ALA A 142 22.26 3.73 17.82
N GLU A 143 21.98 4.63 18.76
CA GLU A 143 22.14 4.43 20.20
C GLU A 143 20.83 4.00 20.89
N LYS A 144 19.68 4.16 20.21
CA LYS A 144 18.36 3.74 20.71
C LYS A 144 17.85 2.57 19.87
N THR A 145 18.17 1.37 20.33
CA THR A 145 17.91 0.15 19.58
C THR A 145 17.08 -0.88 20.34
N GLU A 146 16.36 -1.70 19.58
CA GLU A 146 15.71 -2.92 20.06
C GLU A 146 16.33 -4.16 19.39
N LYS A 147 16.20 -5.32 20.03
CA LYS A 147 16.65 -6.61 19.50
C LYS A 147 15.46 -7.47 19.15
N THR A 148 15.44 -8.00 17.93
CA THR A 148 14.44 -8.99 17.51
C THR A 148 14.73 -10.34 18.15
N ALA A 149 13.76 -11.26 18.13
CA ALA A 149 13.96 -12.64 18.55
C ALA A 149 15.06 -13.36 17.76
N SER A 150 15.30 -12.96 16.50
CA SER A 150 16.38 -13.48 15.65
C SER A 150 17.74 -12.81 15.91
N GLY A 151 17.81 -11.85 16.84
CA GLY A 151 19.04 -11.13 17.21
C GLY A 151 19.38 -9.92 16.32
N SER A 152 18.51 -9.59 15.37
CA SER A 152 18.66 -8.40 14.52
C SER A 152 18.49 -7.12 15.35
N THR A 153 19.18 -6.05 14.97
CA THR A 153 19.14 -4.76 15.68
C THR A 153 18.25 -3.80 14.93
N LEU A 154 17.25 -3.26 15.60
CA LEU A 154 16.35 -2.23 15.06
C LEU A 154 16.82 -0.86 15.55
N LYS A 155 17.10 0.08 14.65
CA LYS A 155 17.41 1.48 14.98
C LYS A 155 16.10 2.26 15.11
N CYS A 156 15.68 2.57 16.34
CA CYS A 156 14.37 3.13 16.59
C CYS A 156 14.29 4.59 16.12
N VAL A 157 13.15 4.98 15.53
CA VAL A 157 12.80 6.39 15.35
C VAL A 157 12.52 6.99 16.72
N THR A 158 13.17 8.10 17.04
CA THR A 158 13.08 8.76 18.35
C THR A 158 12.41 10.13 18.29
N ASP A 159 12.18 10.65 17.09
CA ASP A 159 11.47 11.91 16.86
C ASP A 159 9.95 11.72 16.93
N ASP A 160 9.27 12.68 17.56
CA ASP A 160 7.82 12.81 17.44
C ASP A 160 7.44 13.02 15.96
N PRO A 161 6.20 12.67 15.57
CA PRO A 161 5.08 12.19 16.40
C PRO A 161 5.06 10.67 16.60
N PHE A 162 5.90 9.92 15.88
CA PHE A 162 5.85 8.45 15.84
C PHE A 162 6.89 7.75 16.73
N ALA A 163 7.68 8.49 17.53
CA ALA A 163 8.65 7.91 18.47
C ALA A 163 8.10 6.83 19.41
N LYS A 164 6.79 6.86 19.68
CA LYS A 164 6.09 5.91 20.56
C LYS A 164 5.21 4.92 19.80
N LEU A 165 5.14 5.01 18.47
CA LEU A 165 4.43 4.04 17.67
C LEU A 165 5.14 2.69 17.78
N ARG A 166 4.37 1.64 18.07
CA ARG A 166 4.88 0.28 18.16
C ARG A 166 4.10 -0.65 17.25
N PRO A 167 4.57 -0.91 16.01
CA PRO A 167 3.93 -1.89 15.14
C PRO A 167 3.97 -3.29 15.76
N GLU A 168 2.89 -4.07 15.59
CA GLU A 168 2.76 -5.38 16.24
C GLU A 168 3.60 -6.46 15.56
N TYR A 169 3.65 -6.44 14.23
CA TYR A 169 4.11 -7.57 13.43
C TYR A 169 5.47 -7.33 12.77
N LEU A 170 6.33 -8.34 12.80
CA LEU A 170 7.63 -8.30 12.12
C LEU A 170 7.83 -9.56 11.28
N GLU A 171 8.27 -9.37 10.03
CA GLU A 171 8.81 -10.47 9.21
C GLU A 171 10.20 -10.87 9.71
N THR A 172 10.40 -12.16 9.92
CA THR A 172 11.67 -12.75 10.35
C THR A 172 12.11 -13.86 9.41
N GLU A 173 13.41 -14.16 9.37
CA GLU A 173 13.96 -15.23 8.53
C GLU A 173 13.72 -16.64 9.13
N PRO A 174 13.37 -17.68 8.34
CA PRO A 174 12.99 -17.65 6.91
C PRO A 174 11.52 -17.24 6.74
N ARG A 175 11.28 -16.00 6.29
CA ARG A 175 9.98 -15.33 6.08
C ARG A 175 8.80 -15.83 6.92
N LYS A 176 8.80 -15.49 8.20
CA LYS A 176 7.70 -15.74 9.14
C LYS A 176 7.22 -14.44 9.77
N LEU A 177 5.91 -14.27 9.82
CA LEU A 177 5.30 -13.22 10.62
C LEU A 177 5.37 -13.59 12.10
N THR A 178 5.93 -12.68 12.90
CA THR A 178 5.99 -12.78 14.36
C THR A 178 5.26 -11.59 14.97
N ASP A 179 4.58 -11.81 16.10
CA ASP A 179 3.94 -10.78 16.92
C ASP A 179 4.84 -10.43 18.13
N GLY A 180 4.47 -9.39 18.89
CA GLY A 180 5.18 -9.00 20.11
C GLY A 180 5.59 -7.54 20.18
N GLY A 181 5.30 -6.73 19.16
CA GLY A 181 5.52 -5.29 19.19
C GLY A 181 7.00 -4.87 19.14
N HIS A 182 7.34 -3.88 18.33
CA HIS A 182 8.69 -3.31 18.27
C HIS A 182 8.62 -1.79 18.11
N CYS A 183 9.72 -1.08 18.34
CA CYS A 183 9.77 0.33 17.97
C CYS A 183 9.67 0.49 16.45
N LEU A 184 8.98 1.54 15.98
CA LEU A 184 9.11 1.97 14.59
C LEU A 184 10.60 2.21 14.29
N HIS A 185 11.12 1.63 13.20
CA HIS A 185 12.55 1.71 12.89
C HIS A 185 12.84 2.09 11.44
N ARG A 186 13.87 2.89 11.23
CA ARG A 186 14.33 3.30 9.90
C ARG A 186 15.83 3.09 9.77
N ASN A 187 16.30 2.95 8.54
CA ASN A 187 17.72 2.83 8.25
C ASN A 187 18.03 3.48 6.91
N LEU A 188 17.89 4.80 6.86
CA LEU A 188 18.08 5.60 5.64
C LEU A 188 19.52 5.43 5.11
N PRO A 189 19.72 4.81 3.93
CA PRO A 189 21.03 4.66 3.32
C PRO A 189 21.67 6.02 2.97
N GLU A 190 20.90 7.10 2.86
CA GLU A 190 21.46 8.45 2.68
C GLU A 190 22.48 8.81 3.78
N VAL A 191 22.34 8.24 4.97
CA VAL A 191 23.25 8.47 6.11
C VAL A 191 24.45 7.53 6.06
N ASP A 192 24.21 6.24 5.86
CA ASP A 192 25.23 5.19 6.01
C ASP A 192 25.92 4.82 4.68
N GLU A 193 25.24 5.00 3.54
CA GLU A 193 25.63 4.58 2.18
C GLU A 193 25.21 5.62 1.10
N PRO A 194 25.77 6.85 1.12
CA PRO A 194 25.29 7.96 0.28
C PRO A 194 25.41 7.72 -1.24
N ASP A 195 26.38 6.92 -1.70
CA ASP A 195 26.51 6.57 -3.12
C ASP A 195 25.38 5.63 -3.59
N ALA A 196 24.94 4.72 -2.72
CA ALA A 196 23.78 3.85 -2.99
C ALA A 196 22.52 4.72 -3.07
N PHE A 197 22.35 5.66 -2.14
CA PHE A 197 21.27 6.65 -2.19
C PHE A 197 21.28 7.45 -3.50
N ALA A 198 22.43 8.01 -3.89
CA ALA A 198 22.55 8.82 -5.11
C ALA A 198 22.19 8.04 -6.39
N THR A 199 22.41 6.72 -6.40
CA THR A 199 21.99 5.85 -7.51
C THR A 199 20.47 5.69 -7.53
N MET A 200 19.85 5.40 -6.38
CA MET A 200 18.39 5.28 -6.25
C MET A 200 17.67 6.60 -6.52
N ALA A 201 18.26 7.74 -6.12
CA ALA A 201 17.73 9.07 -6.36
C ALA A 201 17.56 9.42 -7.85
N LYS A 202 18.39 8.87 -8.73
CA LYS A 202 18.20 9.01 -10.18
C LYS A 202 16.98 8.23 -10.69
N VAL A 203 16.69 7.09 -10.07
CA VAL A 203 15.58 6.20 -10.44
C VAL A 203 14.25 6.79 -10.00
N PHE A 204 14.15 7.27 -8.75
CA PHE A 204 12.92 7.89 -8.25
C PHE A 204 12.84 9.40 -8.55
N GLY A 205 13.91 10.01 -9.04
CA GLY A 205 13.92 11.42 -9.43
C GLY A 205 13.08 11.72 -10.68
N PRO A 206 12.99 13.00 -11.08
CA PRO A 206 12.16 13.43 -12.22
C PRO A 206 12.48 12.68 -13.52
N GLU A 207 13.76 12.48 -13.84
CA GLU A 207 14.20 11.79 -15.07
C GLU A 207 13.75 10.32 -15.11
N GLY A 208 13.95 9.58 -14.01
CA GLY A 208 13.53 8.18 -13.92
C GLY A 208 12.01 8.03 -13.96
N VAL A 209 11.26 8.94 -13.33
CA VAL A 209 9.80 8.96 -13.43
C VAL A 209 9.34 9.28 -14.85
N GLU A 210 9.99 10.22 -15.56
CA GLU A 210 9.68 10.54 -16.96
C GLU A 210 9.87 9.30 -17.86
N GLU A 211 10.96 8.55 -17.68
CA GLU A 211 11.21 7.31 -18.42
C GLU A 211 10.10 6.28 -18.18
N VAL A 212 9.69 6.07 -16.93
CA VAL A 212 8.59 5.15 -16.60
C VAL A 212 7.28 5.62 -17.24
N GLN A 213 6.92 6.90 -17.12
CA GLN A 213 5.69 7.48 -17.67
C GLN A 213 5.64 7.40 -19.21
N ALA A 214 6.78 7.37 -19.89
CA ALA A 214 6.87 7.20 -21.34
C ALA A 214 6.52 5.78 -21.82
N SER A 215 6.36 4.80 -20.92
CA SER A 215 6.01 3.42 -21.27
C SER A 215 4.74 3.34 -22.12
N GLY A 216 4.82 2.66 -23.26
CA GLY A 216 3.72 2.56 -24.23
C GLY A 216 2.65 1.52 -23.89
N ASN A 217 2.91 0.61 -22.95
CA ASN A 217 2.00 -0.48 -22.57
C ASN A 217 2.06 -0.77 -21.06
N TRP A 218 1.01 -1.41 -20.56
CA TRP A 218 0.80 -1.76 -19.16
C TRP A 218 1.91 -2.62 -18.57
N SER A 219 2.28 -3.72 -19.24
CA SER A 219 3.19 -4.71 -18.66
C SER A 219 4.58 -4.12 -18.42
N HIS A 220 5.06 -3.29 -19.34
CA HIS A 220 6.30 -2.56 -19.12
C HIS A 220 6.14 -1.46 -18.07
N TYR A 221 5.05 -0.69 -18.12
CA TYR A 221 4.79 0.38 -17.17
C TYR A 221 4.75 -0.12 -15.72
N ALA A 222 3.91 -1.12 -15.43
CA ALA A 222 3.72 -1.65 -14.08
C ALA A 222 5.03 -2.25 -13.54
N TRP A 223 5.73 -3.03 -14.36
CA TRP A 223 7.02 -3.62 -13.97
C TRP A 223 8.09 -2.56 -13.68
N SER A 224 8.24 -1.56 -14.57
CA SER A 224 9.24 -0.51 -14.41
C SER A 224 8.91 0.42 -13.24
N LEU A 225 7.64 0.70 -12.98
CA LEU A 225 7.22 1.49 -11.82
C LEU A 225 7.48 0.75 -10.51
N GLU A 226 7.12 -0.53 -10.42
CA GLU A 226 7.30 -1.38 -9.24
C GLU A 226 8.79 -1.62 -8.91
N GLY A 227 9.57 -2.02 -9.91
CA GLY A 227 10.99 -2.33 -9.75
C GLY A 227 11.91 -1.11 -9.73
N GLY A 228 11.44 0.03 -10.24
CA GLY A 228 12.19 1.28 -10.30
C GLY A 228 11.84 2.21 -9.14
N PRO A 229 11.04 3.28 -9.36
CA PRO A 229 10.77 4.27 -8.34
C PRO A 229 10.15 3.72 -7.04
N HIS A 230 9.22 2.77 -7.12
CA HIS A 230 8.62 2.12 -5.94
C HIS A 230 9.68 1.42 -5.08
N GLY A 231 10.39 0.44 -5.67
CA GLY A 231 11.44 -0.30 -4.96
C GLY A 231 12.55 0.61 -4.42
N SER A 232 12.87 1.69 -5.13
CA SER A 232 13.89 2.66 -4.70
C SER A 232 13.49 3.41 -3.43
N ILE A 233 12.24 3.86 -3.28
CA ILE A 233 11.81 4.55 -2.06
C ILE A 233 11.73 3.59 -0.87
N HIS A 234 11.26 2.36 -1.08
CA HIS A 234 11.32 1.32 -0.05
C HIS A 234 12.76 1.14 0.47
N ALA A 235 13.71 0.97 -0.45
CA ALA A 235 15.13 0.83 -0.11
C ALA A 235 15.74 2.09 0.53
N CYS A 236 15.35 3.30 0.10
CA CYS A 236 15.88 4.54 0.64
C CYS A 236 15.39 4.88 2.05
N LEU A 237 14.22 4.40 2.47
CA LEU A 237 13.78 4.52 3.86
C LEU A 237 14.37 3.39 4.73
N GLY A 238 14.51 2.20 4.14
CA GLY A 238 14.98 1.01 4.84
C GLY A 238 14.12 0.68 6.05
N GLY A 239 14.66 -0.11 6.98
CA GLY A 239 13.96 -0.48 8.20
C GLY A 239 12.61 -1.12 7.91
N GLU A 240 11.53 -0.53 8.45
CA GLU A 240 10.15 -0.97 8.24
C GLU A 240 9.76 -1.02 6.76
N MET A 241 10.32 -0.16 5.90
CA MET A 241 9.95 -0.13 4.48
C MET A 241 10.57 -1.25 3.63
N ASN A 242 11.51 -2.05 4.13
CA ASN A 242 12.10 -3.14 3.35
C ASN A 242 11.36 -4.49 3.40
N PRO A 243 10.87 -4.99 4.56
CA PRO A 243 10.17 -6.27 4.62
C PRO A 243 8.78 -6.21 4.01
N THR A 244 8.14 -7.38 3.86
CA THR A 244 6.74 -7.49 3.40
C THR A 244 5.73 -6.98 4.44
N THR A 245 6.20 -6.53 5.61
CA THR A 245 5.44 -5.82 6.64
C THR A 245 5.55 -4.30 6.50
N SER A 246 5.96 -3.79 5.34
CA SER A 246 6.19 -2.36 5.09
C SER A 246 5.08 -1.38 5.43
N PRO A 247 3.78 -1.75 5.45
CA PRO A 247 2.74 -0.88 6.00
C PRO A 247 2.87 -0.59 7.51
N ASN A 248 3.81 -1.21 8.23
CA ASN A 248 4.21 -0.81 9.58
C ASN A 248 4.74 0.63 9.61
N GLU A 249 5.31 1.13 8.51
CA GLU A 249 5.74 2.51 8.34
C GLU A 249 4.57 3.38 7.87
N PRO A 250 4.17 4.42 8.63
CA PRO A 250 3.10 5.32 8.20
C PRO A 250 3.34 5.99 6.83
N LEU A 251 4.60 6.23 6.43
CA LEU A 251 4.95 6.76 5.11
C LEU A 251 4.61 5.83 3.94
N PHE A 252 4.39 4.54 4.18
CA PHE A 252 3.96 3.58 3.16
C PHE A 252 2.77 4.11 2.36
N PHE A 253 1.76 4.65 3.05
CA PHE A 253 0.52 5.09 2.41
C PHE A 253 0.69 6.37 1.59
N LEU A 254 1.58 7.28 2.00
CA LEU A 254 1.93 8.46 1.20
C LEU A 254 2.75 8.10 -0.03
N HIS A 255 3.68 7.14 0.13
CA HIS A 255 4.47 6.59 -0.95
C HIS A 255 3.57 5.92 -2.01
N HIS A 256 2.70 5.00 -1.59
CA HIS A 256 1.78 4.32 -2.50
C HIS A 256 0.70 5.24 -3.08
N ALA A 257 0.31 6.32 -2.40
CA ALA A 257 -0.56 7.33 -2.99
C ALA A 257 0.14 8.10 -4.14
N GLN A 258 1.46 8.27 -4.10
CA GLN A 258 2.23 8.82 -5.22
C GLN A 258 2.42 7.78 -6.34
N ILE A 259 2.62 6.50 -6.03
CA ILE A 259 2.60 5.43 -7.04
C ILE A 259 1.25 5.41 -7.77
N ASP A 260 0.15 5.50 -7.03
CA ASP A 260 -1.19 5.59 -7.60
C ASP A 260 -1.38 6.86 -8.46
N ARG A 261 -0.85 8.00 -8.01
CA ARG A 261 -0.87 9.26 -8.77
C ARG A 261 -0.13 9.13 -10.10
N LEU A 262 1.05 8.52 -10.13
CA LEU A 262 1.81 8.31 -11.36
C LEU A 262 1.02 7.42 -12.32
N TRP A 263 0.42 6.34 -11.82
CA TRP A 263 -0.44 5.47 -12.62
C TRP A 263 -1.66 6.22 -13.17
N TRP A 264 -2.33 7.01 -12.33
CA TRP A 264 -3.44 7.86 -12.76
C TRP A 264 -3.04 8.85 -13.86
N LEU A 265 -1.88 9.50 -13.75
CA LEU A 265 -1.33 10.37 -14.80
C LEU A 265 -1.09 9.59 -16.10
N TRP A 266 -0.49 8.39 -16.00
CA TRP A 266 -0.23 7.54 -17.17
C TRP A 266 -1.53 7.10 -17.87
N GLN A 267 -2.58 6.78 -17.11
CA GLN A 267 -3.91 6.46 -17.64
C GLN A 267 -4.55 7.66 -18.35
N LYS A 268 -4.33 8.88 -17.86
CA LYS A 268 -4.92 10.10 -18.44
C LYS A 268 -4.33 10.51 -19.79
N GLU A 269 -3.07 10.16 -20.07
CA GLU A 269 -2.43 10.44 -21.36
C GLU A 269 -3.14 9.74 -22.52
N ASN A 270 -3.77 8.58 -22.27
CA ASN A 270 -4.54 7.88 -23.28
C ASN A 270 -5.70 7.09 -22.66
N SER A 271 -6.92 7.46 -22.99
CA SER A 271 -8.15 6.80 -22.49
C SER A 271 -8.19 5.28 -22.67
N THR A 272 -7.48 4.70 -23.65
CA THR A 272 -7.41 3.23 -23.81
C THR A 272 -6.70 2.54 -22.65
N ARG A 273 -5.84 3.27 -21.92
CA ARG A 273 -5.08 2.76 -20.77
C ARG A 273 -5.94 2.57 -19.53
N LEU A 274 -7.14 3.17 -19.47
CA LEU A 274 -8.05 2.98 -18.34
C LEU A 274 -8.40 1.51 -18.14
N THR A 275 -8.55 0.73 -19.22
CA THR A 275 -8.89 -0.70 -19.13
C THR A 275 -7.72 -1.62 -19.46
N GLU A 276 -6.52 -1.07 -19.63
CA GLU A 276 -5.35 -1.88 -19.96
C GLU A 276 -4.89 -2.63 -18.71
N TYR A 277 -5.01 -3.96 -18.73
CA TYR A 277 -4.63 -4.83 -17.63
C TYR A 277 -4.24 -6.18 -18.19
N ASN A 278 -2.93 -6.42 -18.28
CA ASN A 278 -2.36 -7.55 -19.00
C ASN A 278 -1.29 -8.24 -18.15
N GLY A 279 -1.08 -9.52 -18.38
CA GLY A 279 -0.07 -10.34 -17.71
C GLY A 279 -0.60 -11.71 -17.31
N LEU A 280 0.25 -12.42 -16.58
CA LEU A 280 -0.10 -13.70 -15.98
C LEU A 280 -0.24 -13.50 -14.47
N TYR A 281 -1.20 -14.23 -13.93
CA TYR A 281 -1.57 -14.19 -12.54
C TYR A 281 -1.48 -15.59 -11.95
N LYS A 282 -1.09 -15.68 -10.69
CA LYS A 282 -1.15 -16.91 -9.91
C LYS A 282 -1.98 -16.66 -8.65
N ASN A 283 -3.12 -17.33 -8.54
CA ASN A 283 -3.94 -17.32 -7.33
C ASN A 283 -3.17 -17.96 -6.18
N ILE A 284 -3.32 -17.44 -4.96
CA ILE A 284 -2.66 -18.01 -3.75
C ILE A 284 -2.99 -19.50 -3.58
N ASN A 285 -4.19 -19.92 -4.01
CA ASN A 285 -4.66 -21.31 -3.91
C ASN A 285 -4.54 -22.11 -5.21
N GLN A 286 -3.86 -21.59 -6.25
CA GLN A 286 -3.73 -22.27 -7.54
C GLN A 286 -2.26 -22.49 -7.91
N THR A 287 -1.98 -23.67 -8.47
CA THR A 287 -0.64 -24.03 -8.97
C THR A 287 -0.38 -23.49 -10.38
N GLU A 288 -1.43 -23.27 -11.17
CA GLU A 288 -1.35 -22.82 -12.55
C GLU A 288 -1.49 -21.29 -12.66
N GLN A 289 -0.74 -20.70 -13.58
CA GLN A 289 -0.89 -19.29 -13.95
C GLN A 289 -2.05 -19.14 -14.94
N HIS A 290 -2.90 -18.14 -14.73
CA HIS A 290 -3.94 -17.77 -15.70
C HIS A 290 -3.73 -16.34 -16.21
N LYS A 291 -4.34 -16.04 -17.35
CA LYS A 291 -4.35 -14.69 -17.88
C LYS A 291 -5.23 -13.80 -17.01
N VAL A 292 -4.69 -12.67 -16.58
CA VAL A 292 -5.39 -11.70 -15.74
C VAL A 292 -6.67 -11.18 -16.41
N SER A 293 -7.64 -10.78 -15.59
CA SER A 293 -8.92 -10.21 -16.01
C SER A 293 -9.34 -9.03 -15.13
N LEU A 294 -10.13 -8.10 -15.69
CA LEU A 294 -10.77 -7.03 -14.91
C LEU A 294 -11.81 -7.55 -13.91
N ASP A 295 -12.17 -8.83 -13.99
CA ASP A 295 -13.05 -9.51 -13.04
C ASP A 295 -12.27 -10.22 -11.92
N ASP A 296 -10.93 -10.18 -11.94
CA ASP A 296 -10.11 -10.72 -10.87
C ASP A 296 -10.39 -9.98 -9.56
N VAL A 297 -10.51 -10.74 -8.48
CA VAL A 297 -10.86 -10.20 -7.15
C VAL A 297 -9.62 -9.62 -6.47
N LEU A 298 -9.78 -8.41 -5.97
CA LEU A 298 -8.89 -7.69 -5.07
C LEU A 298 -9.24 -8.04 -3.62
N MET A 299 -8.59 -9.10 -3.12
CA MET A 299 -8.80 -9.57 -1.75
C MET A 299 -8.32 -8.53 -0.73
N MET A 300 -9.19 -8.16 0.21
CA MET A 300 -8.89 -7.31 1.37
C MET A 300 -8.94 -8.09 2.69
N GLY A 301 -9.08 -9.43 2.65
CA GLY A 301 -8.90 -10.30 3.81
C GLY A 301 -9.81 -10.01 5.00
N GLY A 302 -10.91 -9.30 4.78
CA GLY A 302 -11.87 -8.90 5.82
C GLY A 302 -11.61 -7.56 6.50
N ILE A 303 -10.58 -6.79 6.12
CA ILE A 303 -10.42 -5.41 6.62
C ILE A 303 -11.45 -4.44 5.98
N ASP A 304 -11.88 -4.76 4.76
CA ASP A 304 -12.95 -4.11 3.98
C ASP A 304 -13.52 -5.14 2.97
N GLU A 305 -14.51 -4.74 2.17
CA GLU A 305 -15.09 -5.57 1.11
C GLU A 305 -14.09 -5.88 -0.01
N ASP A 306 -14.22 -7.06 -0.62
CA ASP A 306 -13.45 -7.41 -1.81
C ASP A 306 -14.08 -6.76 -3.06
N LEU A 307 -13.26 -6.14 -3.90
CA LEU A 307 -13.66 -5.53 -5.18
C LEU A 307 -13.04 -6.28 -6.35
N THR A 308 -13.46 -6.02 -7.59
CA THR A 308 -12.71 -6.50 -8.76
C THR A 308 -11.71 -5.46 -9.24
N VAL A 309 -10.71 -5.90 -10.03
CA VAL A 309 -9.75 -4.99 -10.69
C VAL A 309 -10.49 -3.89 -11.46
N GLY A 310 -11.52 -4.25 -12.23
CA GLY A 310 -12.35 -3.33 -13.00
C GLY A 310 -13.02 -2.23 -12.18
N ASP A 311 -13.36 -2.50 -10.90
CA ASP A 311 -14.01 -1.53 -10.02
C ASP A 311 -13.07 -0.38 -9.63
N VAL A 312 -11.75 -0.57 -9.74
CA VAL A 312 -10.75 0.40 -9.26
C VAL A 312 -9.90 1.01 -10.38
N MET A 313 -10.17 0.66 -11.64
CA MET A 313 -9.41 1.17 -12.78
C MET A 313 -9.59 2.67 -13.02
N ASP A 314 -10.78 3.20 -12.73
CA ASP A 314 -11.14 4.62 -12.90
C ASP A 314 -11.40 5.24 -11.52
N THR A 315 -10.57 6.21 -11.12
CA THR A 315 -10.64 6.86 -9.80
C THR A 315 -11.92 7.67 -9.57
N THR A 316 -12.72 7.88 -10.61
CA THR A 316 -13.95 8.69 -10.57
C THR A 316 -15.22 7.88 -10.78
N LYS A 317 -15.14 6.55 -10.83
CA LYS A 317 -16.29 5.65 -11.03
C LYS A 317 -16.37 4.57 -9.96
N GLY A 318 -17.54 3.93 -9.90
CA GLY A 318 -17.76 2.79 -9.02
C GLY A 318 -17.59 3.17 -7.55
N PRO A 319 -16.85 2.37 -6.76
CA PRO A 319 -16.59 2.64 -5.35
C PRO A 319 -15.56 3.75 -5.11
N LEU A 320 -14.95 4.30 -6.17
CA LEU A 320 -13.93 5.34 -6.09
C LEU A 320 -14.50 6.72 -6.46
N CYS A 321 -13.98 7.77 -5.82
CA CYS A 321 -14.35 9.14 -6.13
C CYS A 321 -13.27 10.15 -5.74
N TYR A 322 -12.15 10.14 -6.47
CA TYR A 322 -11.05 11.07 -6.24
C TYR A 322 -10.22 11.41 -7.50
N THR A 323 -9.43 12.47 -7.40
CA THR A 323 -8.41 12.89 -8.36
C THR A 323 -7.12 13.29 -7.64
N TYR A 324 -6.09 13.65 -8.40
CA TYR A 324 -4.84 14.25 -7.91
C TYR A 324 -4.67 15.66 -8.48
#